data_AF-A0A2E6ER67-F1
#
_entry.id   AF-A0A2E6ER67-F1
#
_cell.length_a   1.000
_cell.length_b   1.000
_cell.length_c   1.000
_cell.angle_alpha   90.00
_cell.angle_beta   90.00
_cell.angle_gamma   90.00
#
_symmetry.space_group_name_H-M   'P 1'
#
loop_
_entity.id
_entity.type
_entity.pdbx_description
1 polymer ?
#
loop_
_entity_poly.entity_id
_entity_poly.type
_entity_poly.pdbx_seq_one_letter_code
_entity_poly.pdbx_strand_id
1 'polypeptide(L)'
;MKLVRFRRGNLVVALLSVVAAAGAVVLSPTAAGLGVETVLAADSVSVVVDVVRGTKGASGSDQRSNKHSSVLGRVPGYGGWKFLDSMKFSLSASGASAGSGAVAGRTLAVKLESFAGGKAKTRVSVTDPGGRDHKITSSLGKGGTTVLTAQSSGGREVHLFIVTVNW
;
A
#
# COMPACT_ATOMS: atom_id res chain seq x y z
N MET A 1 -53.03 -11.03 -9.92
CA MET A 1 -51.99 -12.02 -9.53
C MET A 1 -50.90 -12.05 -10.59
N LYS A 2 -49.64 -12.02 -10.14
CA LYS A 2 -48.41 -11.98 -10.97
C LYS A 2 -48.35 -13.16 -11.93
N LEU A 3 -48.09 -12.89 -13.21
CA LEU A 3 -47.58 -13.89 -14.14
C LEU A 3 -46.19 -13.45 -14.62
N VAL A 4 -45.19 -14.14 -14.09
CA VAL A 4 -43.78 -13.99 -14.41
C VAL A 4 -43.57 -14.48 -15.84
N ARG A 5 -43.06 -13.60 -16.72
CA ARG A 5 -42.62 -13.99 -18.06
C ARG A 5 -41.19 -14.52 -17.98
N PHE A 6 -41.04 -15.85 -17.93
CA PHE A 6 -39.80 -16.52 -18.32
C PHE A 6 -39.85 -16.80 -19.82
N ARG A 7 -38.89 -16.26 -20.58
CA ARG A 7 -38.62 -16.71 -21.95
C ARG A 7 -37.13 -16.72 -22.23
N ARG A 8 -36.74 -17.78 -22.95
CA ARG A 8 -35.44 -18.12 -23.54
C ARG A 8 -34.51 -18.77 -22.52
N GLY A 9 -34.09 -20.01 -22.66
CA GLY A 9 -33.98 -20.84 -23.86
C GLY A 9 -32.63 -21.54 -23.75
N ASN A 10 -32.65 -22.86 -23.80
CA ASN A 10 -31.50 -23.78 -23.78
C ASN A 10 -30.25 -23.25 -24.49
N LEU A 11 -29.09 -23.38 -23.84
CA LEU A 11 -28.00 -24.22 -24.36
C LEU A 11 -26.92 -24.39 -23.28
N VAL A 12 -26.77 -25.62 -22.78
CA VAL A 12 -25.56 -26.07 -22.12
C VAL A 12 -24.54 -26.33 -23.23
N VAL A 13 -23.46 -25.55 -23.27
CA VAL A 13 -22.24 -25.90 -24.01
C VAL A 13 -21.09 -25.81 -23.02
N ALA A 14 -20.64 -26.98 -22.58
CA ALA A 14 -19.32 -27.13 -22.01
C ALA A 14 -18.31 -26.82 -23.13
N LEU A 15 -17.52 -25.75 -22.97
CA LEU A 15 -16.31 -25.54 -23.76
C LEU A 15 -15.11 -25.52 -22.82
N LEU A 16 -14.47 -26.67 -22.76
CA LEU A 16 -13.12 -26.87 -22.28
C LEU A 16 -12.19 -26.11 -23.25
N SER A 17 -11.45 -25.11 -22.79
CA SER A 17 -10.39 -24.50 -23.60
C SER A 17 -9.22 -24.02 -22.76
N VAL A 18 -8.21 -24.89 -22.74
CA VAL A 18 -6.76 -24.64 -22.85
C VAL A 18 -6.15 -23.58 -21.93
N VAL A 19 -5.44 -24.07 -20.92
CA VAL A 19 -4.33 -23.38 -20.26
C VAL A 19 -3.26 -23.06 -21.31
N ALA A 20 -3.24 -21.83 -21.81
CA ALA A 20 -2.11 -21.29 -22.55
C ALA A 20 -1.17 -20.61 -21.55
N ALA A 21 -0.28 -21.39 -20.94
CA ALA A 21 0.89 -20.89 -20.26
C ALA A 21 1.83 -20.28 -21.32
N ALA A 22 1.69 -18.99 -21.59
CA ALA A 22 2.68 -18.23 -22.35
C ALA A 22 3.88 -17.91 -21.45
N GLY A 23 4.61 -18.96 -21.05
CA GLY A 23 5.99 -18.83 -20.59
C GLY A 23 6.88 -18.73 -21.81
N ALA A 24 7.30 -17.52 -22.17
CA ALA A 24 8.35 -17.34 -23.17
C ALA A 24 9.67 -17.84 -22.59
N VAL A 25 10.03 -19.10 -22.91
CA VAL A 25 11.38 -19.61 -22.71
C VAL A 25 12.23 -19.14 -23.88
N VAL A 26 12.97 -18.05 -23.67
CA VAL A 26 14.05 -17.65 -24.58
C VAL A 26 15.30 -18.44 -24.18
N LEU A 27 15.64 -19.44 -24.98
CA LEU A 27 16.95 -20.11 -24.92
C LEU A 27 17.96 -19.23 -25.65
N SER A 28 18.86 -18.60 -24.92
CA SER A 28 20.08 -17.99 -25.50
C SER A 28 21.29 -18.80 -25.04
N PRO A 29 22.13 -19.31 -25.96
CA PRO A 29 23.31 -20.08 -25.59
C PRO A 29 24.39 -19.17 -25.00
N THR A 30 25.05 -19.71 -23.98
CA THR A 30 26.00 -19.08 -23.08
C THR A 30 27.23 -18.53 -23.80
N ALA A 31 27.53 -17.24 -23.64
CA ALA A 31 28.89 -16.70 -23.58
C ALA A 31 28.87 -15.27 -23.01
N ALA A 32 29.47 -15.10 -21.83
CA ALA A 32 29.92 -13.83 -21.26
C ALA A 32 28.88 -12.71 -21.03
N GLY A 33 28.60 -12.45 -19.74
CA GLY A 33 28.10 -11.15 -19.27
C GLY A 33 26.58 -10.95 -19.35
N LEU A 34 26.07 -10.16 -18.41
CA LEU A 34 24.67 -9.79 -18.18
C LEU A 34 23.84 -10.86 -17.48
N GLY A 35 23.96 -10.87 -16.15
CA GLY A 35 23.01 -11.55 -15.27
C GLY A 35 21.62 -10.98 -15.51
N VAL A 36 20.75 -11.76 -16.15
CA VAL A 36 19.32 -11.52 -16.16
C VAL A 36 18.82 -11.92 -14.79
N GLU A 37 18.72 -10.97 -13.87
CA GLU A 37 17.95 -11.16 -12.64
C GLU A 37 16.48 -11.33 -13.04
N THR A 38 16.03 -12.58 -13.10
CA THR A 38 14.61 -12.88 -13.13
C THR A 38 14.01 -12.46 -11.80
N VAL A 39 13.45 -11.24 -11.76
CA VAL A 39 12.62 -10.80 -10.63
C VAL A 39 11.40 -11.71 -10.60
N LEU A 40 11.43 -12.74 -9.75
CA LEU A 40 10.27 -13.55 -9.45
C LEU A 40 9.12 -12.60 -9.07
N ALA A 41 8.00 -12.70 -9.79
CA ALA A 41 6.81 -11.95 -9.43
C ALA A 41 6.39 -12.43 -8.03
N ALA A 42 6.41 -11.53 -7.06
CA ALA A 42 5.96 -11.87 -5.72
C ALA A 42 4.45 -12.15 -5.76
N ASP A 43 4.01 -13.21 -5.06
CA ASP A 43 2.58 -13.55 -4.97
C ASP A 43 1.78 -12.56 -4.12
N SER A 44 2.48 -11.83 -3.24
CA SER A 44 1.88 -10.81 -2.38
C SER A 44 2.82 -9.63 -2.14
N VAL A 45 2.21 -8.47 -1.91
CA VAL A 45 2.87 -7.23 -1.51
C VAL A 45 2.43 -6.92 -0.08
N SER A 46 3.39 -6.86 0.84
CA SER A 46 3.17 -6.44 2.21
C SER A 46 3.35 -4.92 2.33
N VAL A 47 2.29 -4.21 2.71
CA VAL A 47 2.35 -2.77 3.05
C VAL A 47 2.29 -2.61 4.55
N VAL A 48 3.31 -2.01 5.15
CA VAL A 48 3.34 -1.63 6.55
C VAL A 48 3.13 -0.13 6.67
N VAL A 49 2.20 0.29 7.53
CA VAL A 49 1.95 1.70 7.82
C VAL A 49 2.21 1.93 9.31
N ASP A 50 3.34 2.57 9.59
CA ASP A 50 3.70 3.05 10.91
C ASP A 50 3.11 4.45 11.12
N VAL A 51 2.48 4.68 12.28
CA VAL A 51 1.85 5.97 12.59
C VAL A 51 2.58 6.63 13.75
N VAL A 52 3.11 7.83 13.49
CA VAL A 52 3.83 8.63 14.47
C VAL A 52 3.15 9.99 14.62
N ARG A 53 2.93 10.42 15.87
CA ARG A 53 2.37 11.74 16.19
C ARG A 53 3.44 12.70 16.65
N GLY A 54 3.45 13.91 16.10
CA GLY A 54 4.25 15.04 16.56
C GLY A 54 3.37 16.15 17.15
N THR A 55 3.92 16.90 18.08
CA THR A 55 3.30 18.07 18.71
C THR A 55 4.08 19.33 18.33
N LYS A 56 3.36 20.40 17.97
CA LYS A 56 3.98 21.67 17.57
C LYS A 56 4.78 22.26 18.73
N GLY A 57 6.04 22.62 18.46
CA GLY A 57 6.95 23.22 19.44
C GLY A 57 7.48 22.26 20.51
N ALA A 58 7.04 21.00 20.54
CA ALA A 58 7.63 19.98 21.42
C ALA A 58 8.98 19.51 20.85
N SER A 59 9.84 18.96 21.71
CA SER A 59 11.15 18.42 21.34
C SER A 59 11.26 16.94 21.72
N GLY A 60 12.23 16.26 21.09
CA GLY A 60 12.50 14.84 21.34
C GLY A 60 11.58 13.88 20.57
N SER A 61 11.79 12.59 20.84
CA SER A 61 11.13 11.47 20.18
C SER A 61 11.23 10.25 21.09
N ASP A 62 10.18 9.42 21.14
CA ASP A 62 10.24 8.15 21.85
C ASP A 62 11.13 7.13 21.12
N GLN A 63 11.53 6.08 21.84
CA GLN A 63 12.47 5.08 21.33
C GLN A 63 11.92 4.37 20.08
N ARG A 64 10.61 4.15 19.99
CA ARG A 64 9.98 3.47 18.84
C ARG A 64 9.92 4.37 17.60
N SER A 65 9.76 5.67 17.77
CA SER A 65 9.71 6.66 16.70
C SER A 65 11.09 6.95 16.14
N ASN A 66 12.16 6.76 16.92
CA ASN A 66 13.54 6.98 16.48
C ASN A 66 13.97 6.14 15.27
N LYS A 67 13.31 5.01 15.00
CA LYS A 67 13.53 4.23 13.77
C LYS A 67 13.18 5.02 12.49
N HIS A 68 12.43 6.10 12.62
CA HIS A 68 12.00 6.97 11.53
C HIS A 68 12.64 8.37 11.57
N SER A 69 13.72 8.56 12.33
CA SER A 69 14.37 9.86 12.55
C SER A 69 14.62 10.67 11.26
N SER A 70 14.97 9.97 10.17
CA SER A 70 15.19 10.57 8.84
C SER A 70 13.96 11.27 8.24
N VAL A 71 12.76 10.81 8.58
CA VAL A 71 11.48 11.41 8.19
C VAL A 71 11.05 12.46 9.21
N LEU A 72 11.17 12.15 10.50
CA LEU A 72 10.72 13.04 11.58
C LEU A 72 11.41 14.41 11.53
N GLY A 73 12.72 14.42 11.25
CA GLY A 73 13.50 15.66 11.13
C GLY A 73 13.12 16.55 9.94
N ARG A 74 12.29 16.07 9.00
CA ARG A 74 11.85 16.83 7.81
C ARG A 74 10.57 17.61 8.03
N VAL A 75 9.94 17.50 9.20
CA VAL A 75 8.68 18.19 9.52
C VAL A 75 8.97 19.37 10.45
N PRO A 76 9.26 20.57 9.92
CA PRO A 76 9.70 21.70 10.72
C PRO A 76 8.61 22.17 11.68
N GLY A 77 9.01 22.60 12.88
CA GLY A 77 8.11 23.13 13.91
C GLY A 77 7.33 22.08 14.70
N TYR A 78 7.52 20.79 14.42
CA TYR A 78 6.94 19.68 15.18
C TYR A 78 8.02 18.80 15.81
N GLY A 79 7.73 18.27 16.99
CA GLY A 79 8.58 17.31 17.70
C GLY A 79 7.82 16.58 18.79
N GLY A 80 8.50 16.07 19.82
CA GLY A 80 7.86 15.24 20.86
C GLY A 80 7.22 13.99 20.26
N TRP A 81 7.91 13.36 19.30
CA TRP A 81 7.37 12.30 18.45
C TRP A 81 6.99 11.06 19.26
N LYS A 82 5.77 10.59 19.09
CA LYS A 82 5.24 9.39 19.75
C LYS A 82 4.73 8.37 18.75
N PHE A 83 5.16 7.13 18.90
CA PHE A 83 4.70 6.02 18.09
C PHE A 83 3.29 5.65 18.56
N LEU A 84 2.33 5.67 17.65
CA LEU A 84 0.95 5.33 17.96
C LEU A 84 0.65 3.88 17.65
N ASP A 85 0.91 3.44 16.42
CA ASP A 85 0.52 2.11 15.96
C ASP A 85 1.29 1.66 14.71
N SER A 86 1.25 0.37 14.41
CA SER A 86 1.74 -0.24 13.17
C SER A 86 0.66 -1.13 12.58
N MET A 87 0.26 -0.87 11.34
CA MET A 87 -0.66 -1.72 10.61
C MET A 87 0.06 -2.43 9.47
N LYS A 88 -0.21 -3.72 9.30
CA LYS A 88 0.33 -4.52 8.19
C LYS A 88 -0.82 -5.03 7.32
N PHE A 89 -0.71 -4.78 6.02
CA PHE A 89 -1.65 -5.23 5.00
C PHE A 89 -0.92 -6.18 4.06
N SER A 90 -1.44 -7.39 3.88
CA SER A 90 -1.00 -8.30 2.83
C SER A 90 -1.94 -8.15 1.64
N LEU A 91 -1.40 -7.71 0.51
CA LEU A 91 -2.14 -7.36 -0.69
C LEU A 91 -1.75 -8.33 -1.80
N SER A 92 -2.73 -8.97 -2.45
CA SER A 92 -2.45 -9.82 -3.62
C SER A 92 -1.77 -9.00 -4.70
N ALA A 93 -0.66 -9.52 -5.24
CA ALA A 93 0.01 -8.91 -6.39
C ALA A 93 -0.75 -9.16 -7.70
N SER A 94 -1.66 -10.15 -7.72
CA SER A 94 -2.57 -10.40 -8.83
C SER A 94 -3.82 -9.51 -8.71
N GLY A 95 -3.81 -8.41 -9.45
CA GLY A 95 -4.95 -7.49 -9.55
C GLY A 95 -5.03 -6.42 -8.44
N ALA A 96 -6.15 -5.70 -8.42
CA ALA A 96 -6.37 -4.63 -7.45
C ALA A 96 -6.82 -5.21 -6.09
N SER A 97 -5.99 -5.03 -5.07
CA SER A 97 -6.26 -5.49 -3.70
C SER A 97 -6.27 -4.32 -2.73
N ALA A 98 -7.07 -4.42 -1.66
CA ALA A 98 -7.21 -3.35 -0.68
C ALA A 98 -7.33 -3.89 0.75
N GLY A 99 -6.87 -3.10 1.70
CA GLY A 99 -7.04 -3.33 3.13
C GLY A 99 -7.39 -2.03 3.84
N SER A 100 -8.07 -2.12 4.98
CA SER A 100 -8.44 -0.96 5.78
C SER A 100 -8.26 -1.23 7.26
N GLY A 101 -8.01 -0.19 8.04
CA GLY A 101 -7.87 -0.23 9.49
C GLY A 101 -8.28 1.10 10.11
N ALA A 102 -8.29 1.15 11.44
CA ALA A 102 -8.54 2.37 12.19
C ALA A 102 -7.35 2.66 13.10
N VAL A 103 -6.91 3.92 13.16
CA VAL A 103 -5.79 4.35 14.00
C VAL A 103 -5.99 5.78 14.46
N ALA A 104 -5.82 6.04 15.76
CA ALA A 104 -5.99 7.37 16.35
C ALA A 104 -7.33 8.04 15.97
N GLY A 105 -8.42 7.26 15.90
CA GLY A 105 -9.75 7.73 15.49
C GLY A 105 -9.91 7.99 13.99
N ARG A 106 -8.89 7.75 13.16
CA ARG A 106 -8.92 7.92 11.70
C ARG A 106 -9.09 6.59 11.00
N THR A 107 -9.73 6.60 9.84
CA THR A 107 -9.81 5.41 8.97
C THR A 107 -8.65 5.42 8.00
N LEU A 108 -7.85 4.36 7.98
CA LEU A 108 -6.81 4.12 6.99
C LEU A 108 -7.34 3.13 5.94
N ALA A 109 -7.10 3.41 4.67
CA ALA A 109 -7.26 2.43 3.60
C ALA A 109 -6.02 2.42 2.70
N VAL A 110 -5.61 1.22 2.30
CA VAL A 110 -4.47 0.96 1.43
C VAL A 110 -4.97 0.16 0.25
N LYS A 111 -4.61 0.58 -0.96
CA LYS A 111 -4.94 -0.09 -2.21
C LYS A 111 -3.67 -0.32 -3.03
N LEU A 112 -3.45 -1.55 -3.47
CA LEU A 112 -2.48 -1.84 -4.53
C LEU A 112 -3.18 -1.59 -5.87
N GLU A 113 -2.68 -0.62 -6.64
CA GLU A 113 -3.21 -0.31 -7.97
C GLU A 113 -2.58 -1.20 -9.05
N SER A 114 -1.28 -1.46 -8.94
CA SER A 114 -0.56 -2.33 -9.87
C SER A 114 0.77 -2.79 -9.27
N PHE A 115 1.28 -3.93 -9.75
CA PHE A 115 2.62 -4.42 -9.44
C PHE A 115 3.31 -4.81 -10.75
N ALA A 116 4.33 -4.04 -11.16
CA ALA A 116 5.04 -4.25 -12.42
C ALA A 116 6.43 -3.62 -12.37
N GLY A 117 7.39 -4.19 -13.11
CA GLY A 117 8.75 -3.65 -13.22
C GLY A 117 9.48 -3.52 -11.87
N GLY A 118 9.23 -4.45 -10.95
CA GLY A 118 9.79 -4.42 -9.60
C GLY A 118 9.30 -3.25 -8.73
N LYS A 119 8.14 -2.66 -9.06
CA LYS A 119 7.52 -1.58 -8.30
C LYS A 119 6.05 -1.87 -8.01
N ALA A 120 5.65 -1.60 -6.77
CA ALA A 120 4.27 -1.60 -6.32
C ALA A 120 3.72 -0.18 -6.36
N LYS A 121 2.68 0.05 -7.18
CA LYS A 121 1.91 1.29 -7.16
C LYS A 121 0.83 1.18 -6.10
N THR A 122 1.01 1.86 -4.99
CA THR A 122 0.10 1.85 -3.84
C THR A 122 -0.57 3.20 -3.66
N ARG A 123 -1.86 3.19 -3.35
CA ARG A 123 -2.61 4.35 -2.89
C ARG A 123 -2.92 4.16 -1.41
N VAL A 124 -2.56 5.14 -0.60
CA VAL A 124 -2.90 5.18 0.82
C VAL A 124 -3.80 6.38 1.07
N SER A 125 -4.91 6.16 1.75
CA SER A 125 -5.87 7.19 2.13
C SER A 125 -6.14 7.14 3.62
N VAL A 126 -6.16 8.31 4.25
CA VAL A 126 -6.51 8.52 5.65
C VAL A 126 -7.71 9.46 5.71
N THR A 127 -8.78 9.03 6.35
CA THR A 127 -9.98 9.83 6.57
C THR A 127 -10.03 10.25 8.04
N ASP A 128 -10.05 11.56 8.28
CA ASP A 128 -10.24 12.16 9.60
C ASP A 128 -11.67 11.91 10.11
N PRO A 129 -11.90 11.90 11.44
CA PRO A 129 -13.25 11.84 12.02
C PRO A 129 -14.19 12.92 11.48
N GLY A 130 -13.66 14.08 11.09
CA GLY A 130 -14.42 15.17 10.48
C GLY A 130 -14.68 15.02 8.97
N GLY A 131 -14.40 13.85 8.39
CA GLY A 131 -14.63 13.55 6.97
C GLY A 131 -13.58 14.10 6.00
N ARG A 132 -12.49 14.70 6.50
CA ARG A 132 -11.39 15.19 5.66
C ARG A 132 -10.50 14.03 5.21
N ASP A 133 -10.32 13.90 3.91
CA ASP A 133 -9.48 12.87 3.30
C ASP A 133 -8.07 13.38 2.99
N HIS A 134 -7.06 12.57 3.33
CA HIS A 134 -5.66 12.74 2.98
C HIS A 134 -5.22 11.53 2.14
N LYS A 135 -4.63 11.75 0.96
CA LYS A 135 -4.32 10.65 0.03
C LYS A 135 -2.93 10.83 -0.55
N ILE A 136 -2.19 9.73 -0.67
CA ILE A 136 -0.93 9.65 -1.40
C ILE A 136 -0.95 8.45 -2.33
N THR A 137 -0.43 8.61 -3.53
CA THR A 137 -0.16 7.50 -4.44
C THR A 137 1.34 7.45 -4.70
N SER A 138 1.95 6.27 -4.54
CA SER A 138 3.38 6.08 -4.68
C SER A 138 3.70 4.82 -5.46
N SER A 139 4.74 4.87 -6.28
CA SER A 139 5.30 3.70 -6.96
C SER A 139 6.64 3.36 -6.31
N LEU A 140 6.64 2.41 -5.39
CA LEU A 140 7.78 2.08 -4.55
C LEU A 140 8.39 0.74 -4.95
N GLY A 141 9.72 0.62 -4.89
CA GLY A 141 10.45 -0.64 -4.95
C GLY A 141 10.40 -1.39 -3.61
N LYS A 142 10.99 -2.59 -3.56
CA LYS A 142 11.06 -3.40 -2.34
C LYS A 142 11.81 -2.63 -1.24
N GLY A 143 11.25 -2.55 -0.05
CA GLY A 143 11.77 -1.76 1.06
C GLY A 143 11.57 -0.24 0.90
N GLY A 144 10.92 0.21 -0.17
CA GLY A 144 10.68 1.62 -0.41
C GLY A 144 9.69 2.21 0.61
N THR A 145 9.94 3.46 1.00
CA THR A 145 9.11 4.18 1.98
C THR A 145 8.54 5.46 1.36
N THR A 146 7.28 5.76 1.67
CA THR A 146 6.66 7.07 1.45
C THR A 146 5.99 7.55 2.73
N VAL A 147 5.62 8.83 2.79
CA VAL A 147 5.05 9.45 4.00
C VAL A 147 3.82 10.26 3.60
N LEU A 148 2.70 9.99 4.28
CA LEU A 148 1.52 10.83 4.23
C LEU A 148 1.43 11.62 5.53
N THR A 149 1.33 12.94 5.42
CA THR A 149 1.24 13.86 6.57
C THR A 149 -0.20 14.33 6.72
N ALA A 150 -0.77 14.18 7.91
CA ALA A 150 -2.12 14.66 8.22
C ALA A 150 -2.13 15.46 9.52
N GLN A 151 -2.20 16.78 9.38
CA GLN A 151 -2.29 17.74 10.49
C GLN A 151 -3.67 17.71 11.13
N SER A 152 -3.74 17.86 12.46
CA SER A 152 -5.02 17.99 13.18
C SER A 152 -5.68 19.34 12.89
N SER A 153 -6.99 19.43 13.05
CA SER A 153 -7.78 20.65 12.78
C SER A 153 -7.29 21.87 13.56
N GLY A 154 -6.82 21.68 14.80
CA GLY A 154 -6.24 22.75 15.63
C GLY A 154 -4.77 23.07 15.34
N GLY A 155 -4.12 22.34 14.42
CA GLY A 155 -2.73 22.55 14.01
C GLY A 155 -1.66 22.28 15.08
N ARG A 156 -2.06 21.88 16.28
CA ARG A 156 -1.16 21.56 17.40
C ARG A 156 -0.51 20.19 17.26
N GLU A 157 -1.13 19.28 16.53
CA GLU A 157 -0.62 17.93 16.31
C GLU A 157 -0.52 17.63 14.82
N VAL A 158 0.46 16.80 14.47
CA VAL A 158 0.63 16.21 13.15
C VAL A 158 0.75 14.71 13.29
N HIS A 159 0.13 13.95 12.40
CA HIS A 159 0.38 12.52 12.30
C HIS A 159 1.07 12.22 10.98
N LEU A 160 2.11 11.41 11.05
CA LEU A 160 2.85 10.89 9.92
C LEU A 160 2.48 9.42 9.75
N PHE A 161 2.00 9.07 8.57
CA PHE A 161 1.72 7.71 8.15
C PHE A 161 2.88 7.30 7.25
N ILE A 162 3.81 6.55 7.82
CA ILE A 162 5.03 6.12 7.16
C ILE A 162 4.76 4.76 6.53
N VAL A 163 4.65 4.76 5.22
CA VAL A 163 4.22 3.61 4.42
C VAL A 163 5.45 2.94 3.84
N THR A 164 5.71 1.70 4.24
CA THR A 164 6.81 0.87 3.73
C THR A 164 6.24 -0.30 2.96
N VAL A 165 6.75 -0.54 1.75
CA VAL A 165 6.29 -1.65 0.91
C VAL A 165 7.37 -2.72 0.81
N ASN A 166 6.99 -3.98 0.99
CA ASN A 166 7.87 -5.15 0.95
C ASN A 166 7.21 -6.29 0.18
N TRP A 167 8.04 -7.18 -0.40
CA TRP A 167 7.65 -8.43 -1.03
C TRP A 167 8.89 -9.31 -1.24
#